data_AF-A0A1D2NNE3-F1
#
_entry.id   AF-A0A1D2NNE3-F1
#
_cell.length_a   1.000
_cell.length_b   1.000
_cell.length_c   1.000
_cell.angle_alpha   90.00
_cell.angle_beta   90.00
_cell.angle_gamma   90.00
#
_symmetry.space_group_name_H-M   'P 1'
#
loop_
_entity.id
_entity.type
_entity.pdbx_description
1 polymer ?
#
loop_
_entity_poly.entity_id
_entity_poly.type
_entity_poly.pdbx_seq_one_letter_code
_entity_poly.pdbx_strand_id
1 'polypeptide(L)'
;MCTQPLKVCEKGRKWLFGSRLYRRETDGSWSPVWAFLFTDIIVLTSHMTRDRVFFVKETPIRLDDVVTLHFNLPKKHENEFRLLFGSDNSHHSRLDRILPLRTKKSNQVVLRTANVQLKCLWNLLLQRQM
;
A
#
# COMPACT_ATOMS: atom_id res chain seq x y z
N MET A 1 6.63 -13.48 17.41
CA MET A 1 5.88 -12.67 16.43
C MET A 1 4.45 -12.55 16.94
N CYS A 2 4.00 -11.39 17.40
CA CYS A 2 2.59 -11.21 17.76
C CYS A 2 1.77 -11.06 16.47
N THR A 3 1.07 -12.12 16.09
CA THR A 3 0.12 -12.13 14.98
C THR A 3 -1.20 -11.54 15.44
N GLN A 4 -1.21 -10.24 15.79
CA GLN A 4 -2.47 -9.58 16.09
C GLN A 4 -3.22 -9.35 14.76
N PRO A 5 -4.45 -9.85 14.62
CA PRO A 5 -5.22 -9.69 13.39
C PRO A 5 -5.51 -8.21 13.15
N LEU A 6 -5.39 -7.76 11.89
CA LEU A 6 -5.78 -6.42 11.50
C LEU A 6 -7.28 -6.24 11.74
N LYS A 7 -7.65 -5.31 12.62
CA LYS A 7 -9.05 -4.95 12.84
C LYS A 7 -9.50 -3.98 11.77
N VAL A 8 -10.29 -4.49 10.82
CA VAL A 8 -10.81 -3.68 9.71
C VAL A 8 -12.03 -2.84 10.15
N CYS A 9 -12.88 -3.37 11.02
CA CYS A 9 -14.02 -2.63 11.58
C CYS A 9 -13.59 -1.82 12.80
N GLU A 10 -13.22 -0.57 12.57
CA GLU A 10 -12.92 0.43 13.61
C GLU A 10 -13.81 1.66 13.42
N LYS A 11 -14.09 2.39 14.50
CA LYS A 11 -14.94 3.59 14.44
C LYS A 11 -14.30 4.62 13.49
N GLY A 12 -15.01 4.99 12.44
CA GLY A 12 -14.52 5.94 11.42
C GLY A 12 -13.82 5.30 10.23
N ARG A 13 -13.44 4.02 10.29
CA ARG A 13 -12.90 3.28 9.14
C ARG A 13 -14.02 2.74 8.26
N LYS A 14 -14.12 3.23 7.02
CA LYS A 14 -15.07 2.73 6.02
C LYS A 14 -14.32 2.21 4.81
N TRP A 15 -14.76 1.08 4.26
CA TRP A 15 -14.25 0.59 3.00
C TRP A 15 -14.73 1.49 1.85
N LEU A 16 -13.80 1.94 1.03
CA LEU A 16 -14.10 2.83 -0.10
C LEU A 16 -13.97 2.09 -1.43
N PHE A 17 -12.90 1.32 -1.59
CA PHE A 17 -12.58 0.69 -2.87
C PHE A 17 -11.64 -0.49 -2.73
N GLY A 18 -11.69 -1.42 -3.67
CA GLY A 18 -10.80 -2.58 -3.70
C GLY A 18 -10.52 -3.02 -5.13
N SER A 19 -9.25 -3.29 -5.46
CA SER A 19 -8.89 -3.78 -6.79
C SER A 19 -7.57 -4.56 -6.79
N ARG A 20 -7.35 -5.31 -7.87
CA ARG A 20 -6.07 -5.98 -8.13
C ARG A 20 -5.07 -4.97 -8.66
N LEU A 21 -3.90 -4.94 -8.03
CA LEU A 21 -2.75 -4.15 -8.43
C LEU A 21 -1.52 -5.05 -8.57
N TYR A 22 -0.45 -4.49 -9.11
CA TYR A 22 0.88 -5.04 -8.96
C TYR A 22 1.71 -4.08 -8.12
N ARG A 23 2.46 -4.63 -7.17
CA ARG A 23 3.42 -3.88 -6.36
C ARG A 23 4.82 -4.13 -6.87
N ARG A 24 5.62 -3.07 -6.94
CA ARG A 24 7.05 -3.20 -7.26
C ARG A 24 7.80 -3.65 -6.00
N GLU A 25 8.50 -4.76 -6.11
CA GLU A 25 9.35 -5.28 -5.05
C GLU A 25 10.76 -4.66 -5.08
N THR A 26 11.54 -4.92 -4.03
CA THR A 26 12.91 -4.37 -3.87
C THR A 26 13.89 -4.88 -4.93
N ASP A 27 13.68 -6.10 -5.44
CA ASP A 27 14.43 -6.67 -6.56
C ASP A 27 14.00 -6.11 -7.93
N GLY A 28 13.00 -5.21 -7.95
CA GLY A 28 12.46 -4.58 -9.14
C GLY A 28 11.38 -5.38 -9.86
N SER A 29 11.06 -6.60 -9.40
CA SER A 29 9.98 -7.42 -9.92
C SER A 29 8.60 -6.86 -9.55
N TRP A 30 7.55 -7.35 -10.22
CA TRP A 30 6.17 -6.96 -9.94
C TRP A 30 5.42 -8.13 -9.32
N SER A 31 4.94 -7.94 -8.09
CA SER A 31 4.12 -8.93 -7.40
C SER A 31 2.64 -8.56 -7.50
N PRO A 32 1.76 -9.49 -7.87
CA PRO A 32 0.31 -9.27 -7.83
C PRO A 32 -0.19 -9.18 -6.38
N VAL A 33 -1.01 -8.16 -6.12
CA VAL A 33 -1.61 -7.90 -4.80
C VAL A 33 -3.08 -7.51 -4.95
N TRP A 34 -3.85 -7.75 -3.90
CA TRP A 34 -5.14 -7.10 -3.73
C TRP A 34 -4.96 -5.90 -2.80
N ALA A 35 -5.38 -4.74 -3.27
CA ALA A 35 -5.31 -3.49 -2.54
C ALA A 35 -6.71 -3.03 -2.16
N PHE A 36 -6.91 -2.75 -0.87
CA PHE A 36 -8.15 -2.23 -0.32
C PHE A 36 -7.91 -0.85 0.27
N LEU A 37 -8.65 0.14 -0.23
CA LEU A 37 -8.66 1.50 0.28
C LEU A 37 -9.78 1.64 1.31
N PHE A 38 -9.40 2.10 2.48
CA PHE A 38 -10.28 2.59 3.52
C PHE A 38 -10.13 4.10 3.65
N THR A 39 -10.96 4.70 4.48
CA THR A 39 -10.93 6.15 4.77
C THR A 39 -9.62 6.64 5.38
N ASP A 40 -8.87 5.77 6.06
CA ASP A 40 -7.66 6.12 6.81
C ASP A 40 -6.43 5.26 6.48
N ILE A 41 -6.62 4.09 5.85
CA ILE A 41 -5.55 3.15 5.52
C ILE A 41 -5.68 2.53 4.13
N ILE A 42 -4.55 2.06 3.59
CA ILE A 42 -4.48 1.13 2.46
C ILE A 42 -3.97 -0.21 2.97
N VAL A 43 -4.71 -1.27 2.69
CA VAL A 43 -4.31 -2.65 3.02
C VAL A 43 -3.86 -3.35 1.74
N LEU A 44 -2.60 -3.77 1.71
CA LEU A 44 -2.06 -4.62 0.64
C LEU A 44 -2.02 -6.07 1.12
N THR A 45 -2.57 -6.95 0.30
CA THR A 45 -2.73 -8.36 0.64
C THR A 45 -2.13 -9.25 -0.44
N SER A 46 -1.88 -10.51 -0.07
CA SER A 46 -1.48 -11.54 -1.01
C SER A 46 -2.58 -11.87 -2.03
N HIS A 47 -2.29 -12.82 -2.90
CA HIS A 47 -3.35 -13.49 -3.65
C HIS A 47 -4.46 -13.97 -2.73
N MET A 48 -5.70 -13.79 -3.20
CA MET A 48 -6.89 -14.36 -2.62
C MET A 48 -6.77 -15.89 -2.62
N THR A 49 -7.03 -16.50 -1.48
CA THR A 49 -7.15 -17.97 -1.39
C THR A 49 -8.40 -18.46 -2.09
N ARG A 50 -8.51 -19.80 -2.24
CA ARG A 50 -9.71 -20.46 -2.76
C ARG A 50 -10.97 -20.08 -1.96
N ASP A 51 -10.83 -19.93 -0.65
CA ASP A 51 -11.93 -19.59 0.26
C ASP A 51 -12.19 -18.08 0.37
N ARG A 52 -11.67 -17.29 -0.58
CA ARG A 52 -11.82 -15.83 -0.64
C ARG A 52 -11.21 -15.08 0.56
N VAL A 53 -10.28 -15.72 1.27
CA VAL A 53 -9.52 -15.11 2.36
C VAL A 53 -8.30 -14.38 1.80
N PHE A 54 -8.09 -13.16 2.26
CA PHE A 54 -6.93 -12.34 1.95
C PHE A 54 -5.96 -12.34 3.13
N PHE A 55 -4.69 -12.65 2.88
CA PHE A 55 -3.65 -12.52 3.90
C PHE A 55 -2.98 -11.15 3.79
N VAL A 56 -3.04 -10.40 4.88
CA VAL A 56 -2.31 -9.15 5.03
C VAL A 56 -0.83 -9.50 5.19
N LYS A 57 -0.03 -9.20 4.17
CA LYS A 57 1.41 -9.52 4.15
C LYS A 57 2.24 -8.53 4.93
N GLU A 58 1.77 -7.29 5.02
CA GLU A 58 2.52 -6.17 5.58
C GLU A 58 1.62 -5.27 6.41
N THR A 59 2.23 -4.46 7.27
CA THR A 59 1.51 -3.42 8.01
C THR A 59 0.72 -2.54 7.04
N PRO A 60 -0.58 -2.27 7.30
CA PRO A 60 -1.35 -1.34 6.51
C PRO A 60 -0.69 0.03 6.44
N ILE A 61 -0.77 0.63 5.27
CA ILE A 61 -0.24 1.96 5.02
C ILE A 61 -1.26 2.96 5.54
N ARG A 62 -0.91 3.79 6.53
CA ARG A 62 -1.78 4.90 6.94
C ARG A 62 -1.72 6.00 5.90
N LEU A 63 -2.87 6.58 5.59
CA LEU A 63 -2.92 7.70 4.64
C LEU A 63 -2.20 8.93 5.20
N ASP A 64 -2.26 9.16 6.51
CA ASP A 64 -1.53 10.21 7.22
C ASP A 64 0.00 10.09 7.09
N ASP A 65 0.54 8.90 6.85
CA ASP A 65 1.98 8.68 6.67
C ASP A 65 2.45 9.03 5.25
N VAL A 66 1.53 9.11 4.29
CA VAL A 66 1.82 9.42 2.89
C VAL A 66 1.97 10.93 2.74
N VAL A 67 3.16 11.39 2.38
CA VAL A 67 3.45 12.82 2.19
C VAL A 67 3.12 13.26 0.78
N THR A 68 3.27 12.38 -0.21
CA THR A 68 3.03 12.75 -1.61
C THR A 68 2.51 11.58 -2.44
N LEU A 69 1.58 11.89 -3.34
CA LEU A 69 1.03 10.98 -4.33
C LEU A 69 1.55 11.34 -5.73
N HIS A 70 2.28 10.42 -6.39
CA HIS A 70 2.74 10.62 -7.76
C HIS A 70 1.92 9.80 -8.76
N PHE A 71 0.99 10.47 -9.44
CA PHE A 71 0.18 9.88 -10.52
C PHE A 71 0.62 10.32 -11.92
N ASN A 72 1.27 11.48 -12.06
CA ASN A 72 1.74 11.97 -13.36
C ASN A 72 3.14 11.41 -13.67
N LEU A 73 3.18 10.25 -14.30
CA LEU A 73 4.41 9.56 -14.69
C LEU A 73 4.59 9.55 -16.21
N PRO A 74 5.82 9.37 -16.73
CA PRO A 74 6.07 9.26 -18.17
C PRO A 74 5.25 8.14 -18.81
N LYS A 75 4.99 8.23 -20.12
CA LYS A 75 4.14 7.29 -20.88
C LYS A 75 4.48 5.80 -20.66
N LYS A 76 5.77 5.46 -20.51
CA LYS A 76 6.23 4.08 -20.20
C LYS A 76 5.66 3.52 -18.87
N HIS A 77 5.25 4.41 -17.97
CA HIS A 77 4.73 4.12 -16.63
C HIS A 77 3.30 4.69 -16.46
N GLU A 78 2.53 4.80 -17.55
CA GLU A 78 1.21 5.44 -17.55
C GLU A 78 0.21 4.75 -16.60
N ASN A 79 0.36 3.45 -16.35
CA ASN A 79 -0.49 2.68 -15.43
C ASN A 79 0.06 2.61 -14.00
N GLU A 80 1.21 3.23 -13.73
CA GLU A 80 1.86 3.22 -12.42
C GLU A 80 1.53 4.48 -11.61
N PHE A 81 1.58 4.36 -10.30
CA PHE A 81 1.54 5.47 -9.35
C PHE A 81 2.41 5.15 -8.14
N ARG A 82 2.80 6.19 -7.39
CA ARG A 82 3.69 6.05 -6.22
C ARG A 82 3.13 6.76 -5.00
N LEU A 83 3.25 6.11 -3.85
CA LEU A 83 3.02 6.69 -2.53
C LEU A 83 4.39 6.98 -1.94
N LEU A 84 4.69 8.24 -1.61
CA LEU A 84 5.94 8.62 -0.95
C LEU A 84 5.67 8.91 0.53
N PHE A 85 6.54 8.41 1.39
CA PHE A 85 6.46 8.60 2.83
C PHE A 85 7.47 9.65 3.28
N GLY A 86 7.25 10.26 4.46
CA GLY A 86 8.24 11.15 5.05
C GLY A 86 9.50 10.38 5.45
N SER A 87 10.68 10.98 5.25
CA SER A 87 11.99 10.42 5.64
C SER A 87 12.04 9.99 7.11
N ASP A 88 11.21 10.57 7.96
CA ASP A 88 11.20 10.36 9.41
C ASP A 88 10.25 9.25 9.86
N ASN A 89 9.46 8.64 8.97
CA ASN A 89 8.50 7.59 9.31
C ASN A 89 9.13 6.20 9.45
N SER A 90 10.33 6.16 10.06
CA SER A 90 10.89 4.96 10.69
C SER A 90 10.19 4.64 12.04
N HIS A 91 8.92 5.01 12.18
CA HIS A 91 8.14 4.89 13.41
C HIS A 91 7.26 3.65 13.44
N HIS A 92 7.77 2.50 12.99
CA HIS A 92 7.19 1.20 13.34
C HIS A 92 8.28 0.14 13.61
N SER A 93 9.08 0.35 14.66
CA SER A 93 9.08 -0.49 15.87
C SER A 93 10.22 -0.06 16.82
N ARG A 94 9.91 0.16 18.10
CA ARG A 94 10.95 0.31 19.16
C ARG A 94 11.70 -1.02 19.43
N LEU A 95 11.47 -2.06 18.62
CA LEU A 95 12.06 -3.40 18.75
C LEU A 95 13.08 -3.73 17.65
N ASP A 96 13.20 -2.92 16.59
CA ASP A 96 14.13 -3.19 15.48
C ASP A 96 15.61 -2.83 15.78
N ARG A 97 15.97 -2.50 17.03
CA ARG A 97 17.38 -2.17 17.39
C ARG A 97 18.28 -3.38 17.68
N ILE A 98 17.79 -4.61 17.61
CA ILE A 98 18.55 -5.81 18.06
C ILE A 98 18.87 -6.80 16.92
N LEU A 99 18.56 -6.50 15.65
CA LEU A 99 18.89 -7.41 14.54
C LEU A 99 19.71 -6.68 13.45
N PRO A 100 20.93 -7.13 13.13
CA PRO A 100 21.66 -6.61 12.00
C PRO A 100 21.01 -7.17 10.73
N LEU A 101 20.94 -6.33 9.69
CA LEU A 101 20.51 -6.69 8.33
C LEU A 101 18.98 -6.69 8.07
N ARG A 102 18.36 -5.50 8.05
CA ARG A 102 17.14 -5.27 7.27
C ARG A 102 17.39 -4.19 6.21
N THR A 103 17.33 -4.63 4.96
CA THR A 103 17.34 -3.83 3.73
C THR A 103 16.58 -2.51 3.91
N LYS A 104 17.21 -1.38 3.58
CA LYS A 104 16.60 -0.04 3.55
C LYS A 104 15.18 -0.14 2.96
N LYS A 105 14.14 -0.10 3.81
CA LYS A 105 12.75 -0.06 3.33
C LYS A 105 12.64 1.18 2.46
N SER A 106 12.29 0.97 1.19
CA SER A 106 12.12 2.06 0.24
C SER A 106 11.13 3.06 0.81
N ASN A 107 11.47 4.35 0.82
CA ASN A 107 10.60 5.44 1.31
C ASN A 107 9.40 5.71 0.37
N GLN A 108 9.09 4.75 -0.49
CA GLN A 108 8.00 4.81 -1.45
C GLN A 108 7.44 3.42 -1.68
N VAL A 109 6.15 3.38 -2.01
CA VAL A 109 5.47 2.20 -2.54
C VAL A 109 5.05 2.50 -3.97
N VAL A 110 5.51 1.68 -4.91
CA VAL A 110 5.18 1.82 -6.33
C VAL A 110 4.14 0.76 -6.68
N LEU A 111 3.01 1.21 -7.21
CA LEU A 111 1.87 0.37 -7.57
C LEU A 111 1.57 0.54 -9.06
N ARG A 112 1.10 -0.53 -9.68
CA ARG A 112 0.67 -0.57 -11.08
C ARG A 112 -0.74 -1.11 -11.17
N THR A 113 -1.57 -0.39 -11.90
CA THR A 113 -2.94 -0.76 -12.23
C THR A 113 -2.99 -1.56 -13.53
N ALA A 114 -4.12 -2.23 -13.78
CA ALA A 114 -4.34 -2.94 -15.04
C ALA A 114 -4.54 -1.98 -16.23
N ASN A 115 -5.08 -0.78 -15.99
CA ASN A 115 -5.37 0.22 -17.01
C ASN A 115 -5.44 1.64 -16.41
N VAL A 116 -5.41 2.65 -17.29
CA VAL A 116 -5.38 4.06 -16.91
C VAL A 116 -6.66 4.49 -16.17
N GLN A 117 -7.82 3.94 -16.52
CA GLN A 117 -9.10 4.27 -15.88
C GLN A 117 -9.06 3.91 -14.39
N LEU A 118 -8.52 2.73 -14.06
CA LEU A 118 -8.35 2.30 -12.68
C LEU A 118 -7.36 3.19 -11.93
N LYS A 119 -6.28 3.63 -12.57
CA LYS A 119 -5.34 4.60 -12.00
C LYS A 119 -6.01 5.95 -11.70
N CYS A 120 -6.84 6.47 -12.60
CA CYS A 120 -7.59 7.69 -12.37
C CYS A 120 -8.55 7.56 -11.18
N LEU A 121 -9.21 6.41 -11.03
CA LEU A 121 -10.08 6.14 -9.90
C LEU A 121 -9.31 6.10 -8.58
N TRP A 122 -8.15 5.43 -8.55
CA TRP A 122 -7.25 5.45 -7.40
C TRP A 122 -6.79 6.88 -7.04
N ASN A 123 -6.42 7.67 -8.05
CA ASN A 123 -6.04 9.08 -7.84
C ASN A 123 -7.18 9.86 -7.20
N LEU A 124 -8.37 9.82 -7.80
CA LEU A 124 -9.55 10.54 -7.31
C LEU A 124 -9.88 10.17 -5.86
N LEU A 125 -9.88 8.89 -5.52
CA LEU A 125 -10.26 8.43 -4.20
C LEU A 125 -9.22 8.79 -3.14
N LEU A 126 -7.93 8.62 -3.45
CA LEU A 126 -6.85 8.98 -2.54
C LEU A 126 -6.78 10.49 -2.30
N GLN A 127 -6.92 11.30 -3.35
CA GLN A 127 -6.96 12.77 -3.23
C GLN A 127 -8.17 13.27 -2.41
N ARG A 128 -9.23 12.47 -2.26
CA ARG A 128 -10.37 12.81 -1.40
C ARG A 128 -10.16 12.46 0.07
N GLN A 129 -9.17 11.62 0.38
CA GLN A 129 -8.86 11.22 1.75
C GLN A 129 -7.71 12.03 2.37
N MET A 130 -6.89 12.69 1.54
CA MET A 130 -5.83 13.61 1.97
C MET A 130 -6.34 15.05 2.03
#